data_AF-A0A1E8FLJ6-F1
#
_entry.id   AF-A0A1E8FLJ6-F1
#
_cell.length_a   1.000
_cell.length_b   1.000
_cell.length_c   1.000
_cell.angle_alpha   90.00
_cell.angle_beta   90.00
_cell.angle_gamma   90.00
#
_symmetry.space_group_name_H-M   'P 1'
#
loop_
_entity.id
_entity.type
_entity.pdbx_description
1 polymer ?
#
loop_
_entity_poly.entity_id
_entity_poly.type
_entity_poly.pdbx_seq_one_letter_code
_entity_poly.pdbx_strand_id
1 'polypeptide(L)'
;MLLDYDTDPVTDSDIHALIKHFGKIFGPVRVNAIPREALLSPMQVKACMAVVNFTSSRLKPTVDEVTVIYTTTWGETYVVPGKESLDKLWFELQESVPRPPCYIFVPESSQRKRIYQAFIDAAEQDFELLNYW
;
A
#
# COMPACT_ATOMS: atom_id res chain seq x y z
N MET A 1 -18.76 28.87 6.43
CA MET A 1 -17.41 29.09 5.87
C MET A 1 -16.54 28.01 6.50
N LEU A 2 -16.54 26.81 5.89
CA LEU A 2 -15.81 25.64 6.41
C LEU A 2 -14.33 25.83 6.06
N LEU A 3 -13.53 26.21 7.06
CA LEU A 3 -12.09 25.94 7.01
C LEU A 3 -11.97 24.46 7.36
N ASP A 4 -11.69 23.62 6.37
CA ASP A 4 -11.35 22.21 6.57
C ASP A 4 -10.04 22.11 7.36
N TYR A 5 -10.16 22.17 8.69
CA TYR A 5 -9.07 21.95 9.64
C TYR A 5 -8.68 20.47 9.78
N ASP A 6 -9.31 19.58 9.01
CA ASP A 6 -9.12 18.12 9.13
C ASP A 6 -8.09 17.55 8.14
N THR A 7 -7.43 18.39 7.33
CA THR A 7 -6.39 17.93 6.40
C THR A 7 -5.11 18.75 6.58
N ASP A 8 -4.01 18.08 6.91
CA ASP A 8 -2.68 18.67 6.81
C ASP A 8 -2.22 18.51 5.35
N PRO A 9 -1.60 19.53 4.74
CA PRO A 9 -1.16 19.43 3.35
C PRO A 9 -0.14 18.29 3.21
N VAL A 10 -0.35 17.44 2.21
CA VAL A 10 0.66 16.47 1.77
C VAL A 10 1.95 17.21 1.45
N THR A 11 3.07 16.79 2.03
CA THR A 11 4.36 17.45 1.81
C THR A 11 5.04 16.91 0.57
N ASP A 12 5.89 17.73 -0.06
CA ASP A 12 6.74 17.27 -1.18
C ASP A 12 7.61 16.07 -0.79
N SER A 13 8.07 16.00 0.46
CA SER A 13 8.80 14.83 0.97
C SER A 13 7.98 13.55 0.97
N ASP A 14 6.68 13.62 1.28
CA ASP A 14 5.80 12.45 1.26
C ASP A 14 5.60 11.96 -0.17
N ILE A 15 5.33 12.90 -1.09
CA ILE A 15 5.16 12.60 -2.52
C ILE A 15 6.43 11.97 -3.07
N HIS A 16 7.59 12.55 -2.78
CA HIS A 16 8.87 12.05 -3.26
C HIS A 16 9.18 10.65 -2.73
N ALA A 17 9.02 10.43 -1.42
CA ALA A 17 9.24 9.13 -0.80
C ALA A 17 8.29 8.08 -1.38
N LEU A 18 7.01 8.42 -1.51
CA LEU A 18 5.99 7.51 -2.05
C LEU A 18 6.29 7.13 -3.50
N ILE A 19 6.61 8.09 -4.38
CA ILE A 19 6.97 7.83 -5.79
C ILE A 19 8.21 6.93 -5.89
N LYS A 20 9.22 7.15 -5.04
CA LYS A 20 10.44 6.32 -5.01
C LYS A 20 10.12 4.87 -4.67
N HIS A 21 9.26 4.64 -3.67
CA HIS A 21 8.79 3.29 -3.32
C HIS A 21 7.94 2.68 -4.42
N PHE A 22 7.03 3.45 -5.01
CA PHE A 22 6.24 2.99 -6.17
C PHE A 22 7.12 2.51 -7.31
N GLY A 23 8.14 3.29 -7.70
CA GLY A 23 9.05 2.90 -8.77
C GLY A 23 9.86 1.63 -8.47
N LYS A 24 10.18 1.38 -7.20
CA LYS A 24 10.92 0.19 -6.76
C LYS A 24 10.03 -1.05 -6.68
N ILE A 25 8.82 -0.91 -6.14
CA ILE A 25 7.90 -2.03 -5.85
C ILE A 25 7.04 -2.37 -7.07
N PHE A 26 6.49 -1.36 -7.73
CA PHE A 26 5.55 -1.45 -8.85
C PHE A 26 6.16 -0.89 -10.15
N GLY A 27 7.47 -1.11 -10.33
CA GLY A 27 8.20 -0.61 -11.49
C GLY A 27 7.56 -1.04 -12.82
N PRO A 28 7.74 -0.25 -13.89
CA PRO A 28 7.05 -0.48 -15.16
C PRO A 28 7.41 -1.85 -15.74
N VAL A 29 6.40 -2.67 -15.99
CA VAL A 29 6.55 -3.96 -16.66
C VAL A 29 6.13 -3.82 -18.12
N ARG A 30 7.02 -4.24 -19.04
CA ARG A 30 6.63 -4.36 -20.44
C ARG A 30 5.79 -5.62 -20.60
N VAL A 31 4.68 -5.52 -21.32
CA VAL A 31 3.77 -6.68 -21.56
C VAL A 31 4.52 -7.85 -22.21
N ASN A 32 5.47 -7.56 -23.12
CA ASN A 32 6.29 -8.58 -23.78
C ASN A 32 7.37 -9.21 -22.88
N ALA A 33 7.57 -8.69 -21.66
CA ALA A 33 8.51 -9.25 -20.70
C ALA A 33 7.88 -10.35 -19.83
N ILE A 34 6.55 -10.54 -19.90
CA ILE A 34 5.84 -11.56 -19.13
C ILE A 34 5.92 -12.88 -19.93
N PRO A 35 6.51 -13.95 -19.36
CA PRO A 35 6.55 -15.26 -20.01
C PRO A 35 5.14 -15.78 -20.29
N ARG A 36 4.94 -16.45 -21.42
CA ARG A 36 3.62 -16.97 -21.79
C ARG A 36 3.12 -17.99 -20.76
N GLU A 37 4.02 -18.74 -20.14
CA GLU A 37 3.73 -19.72 -19.10
C GLU A 37 3.13 -19.08 -17.85
N ALA A 38 3.55 -17.84 -17.53
CA ALA A 38 2.99 -17.08 -16.42
C ALA A 38 1.55 -16.63 -16.70
N LEU A 39 1.22 -16.32 -17.96
CA LEU A 39 -0.15 -15.95 -18.36
C LEU A 39 -1.11 -17.15 -18.38
N LEU A 40 -0.58 -18.37 -18.53
CA LEU A 40 -1.36 -19.60 -18.47
C LEU A 40 -1.55 -20.11 -17.04
N SER A 41 -0.77 -19.59 -16.09
CA SER A 41 -0.87 -19.92 -14.68
C SER A 41 -1.92 -19.05 -13.99
N PRO A 42 -2.55 -19.53 -12.90
CA PRO A 42 -3.46 -18.71 -12.11
C PRO A 42 -2.81 -17.39 -11.68
N MET A 43 -3.60 -16.31 -11.72
CA MET A 43 -3.17 -15.01 -11.23
C MET A 43 -2.82 -15.12 -9.74
N GLN A 44 -1.67 -14.56 -9.36
CA GLN A 44 -1.23 -14.42 -7.98
C GLN A 44 -0.82 -12.98 -7.71
N VAL A 45 -0.94 -12.55 -6.45
CA VAL A 45 -0.43 -11.25 -6.02
C VAL A 45 1.08 -11.35 -5.91
N LYS A 46 1.80 -10.42 -6.55
CA LYS A 46 3.26 -10.39 -6.57
C LYS A 46 3.84 -9.42 -5.54
N ALA A 47 3.16 -8.32 -5.27
CA ALA A 47 3.52 -7.36 -4.22
C ALA A 47 2.28 -6.54 -3.82
N CYS A 48 2.22 -6.14 -2.56
CA CYS A 48 1.15 -5.33 -2.01
C CYS A 48 1.71 -4.14 -1.21
N MET A 49 1.06 -2.98 -1.28
CA MET A 49 1.39 -1.79 -0.52
C MET A 49 0.11 -1.13 0.01
N ALA A 50 0.03 -0.90 1.31
CA ALA A 50 -1.00 -0.08 1.93
C ALA A 50 -0.47 1.34 2.13
N VAL A 51 -1.18 2.33 1.63
CA VAL A 51 -0.93 3.76 1.87
C VAL A 51 -1.97 4.24 2.88
N VAL A 52 -1.53 4.69 4.04
CA VAL A 52 -2.41 5.00 5.18
C VAL A 52 -2.34 6.50 5.51
N ASN A 53 -3.50 7.12 5.68
CA ASN A 53 -3.68 8.53 6.05
C ASN A 53 -2.90 9.50 5.18
N PHE A 54 -2.82 9.25 3.87
CA PHE A 54 -2.01 10.09 2.98
C PHE A 54 -2.52 11.53 2.95
N THR A 55 -3.84 11.71 2.88
CA THR A 55 -4.49 13.03 2.82
C THR A 55 -5.16 13.45 4.13
N SER A 56 -5.18 12.55 5.14
CA SER A 56 -5.84 12.79 6.42
C SER A 56 -4.99 13.65 7.38
N SER A 57 -5.64 14.20 8.42
CA SER A 57 -4.94 14.90 9.50
C SER A 57 -3.87 14.02 10.16
N ARG A 58 -2.69 14.58 10.38
CA ARG A 58 -1.54 13.89 10.99
C ARG A 58 -1.51 14.02 12.50
N LEU A 59 -2.45 14.78 13.07
CA LEU A 59 -2.53 15.07 14.49
C LEU A 59 -3.21 13.94 15.26
N LYS A 60 -4.04 13.14 14.59
CA LYS A 60 -4.81 12.05 15.18
C LYS A 60 -4.06 10.72 14.99
N PRO A 61 -3.91 9.90 16.05
CA PRO A 61 -3.27 8.58 15.95
C PRO A 61 -4.27 7.49 15.49
N THR A 62 -5.19 7.82 14.60
CA THR A 62 -6.24 6.91 14.09
C THR A 62 -5.93 6.52 12.65
N VAL A 63 -6.41 5.35 12.22
CA VAL A 63 -6.36 4.95 10.80
C VAL A 63 -7.67 5.40 10.16
N ASP A 64 -7.61 6.46 9.36
CA ASP A 64 -8.78 7.12 8.79
C ASP A 64 -8.93 6.76 7.30
N GLU A 65 -7.84 6.81 6.54
CA GLU A 65 -7.81 6.52 5.11
C GLU A 65 -6.82 5.38 4.84
N VAL A 66 -7.25 4.38 4.07
CA VAL A 66 -6.37 3.31 3.58
C VAL A 66 -6.58 3.18 2.09
N THR A 67 -5.49 3.18 1.33
CA THR A 67 -5.50 2.83 -0.10
C THR A 67 -4.54 1.67 -0.31
N VAL A 68 -5.03 0.57 -0.86
CA VAL A 68 -4.23 -0.62 -1.15
C VAL A 68 -3.85 -0.62 -2.62
N ILE A 69 -2.56 -0.79 -2.89
CA ILE A 69 -2.02 -1.01 -4.22
C ILE A 69 -1.43 -2.41 -4.28
N TYR A 70 -1.72 -3.17 -5.31
CA TYR A 70 -1.08 -4.45 -5.53
C TYR A 70 -0.87 -4.72 -7.03
N THR A 71 0.12 -5.55 -7.32
CA THR A 71 0.39 -6.01 -8.69
C THR A 71 0.30 -7.52 -8.79
N THR A 72 -0.12 -8.01 -9.96
CA THR A 72 -0.34 -9.43 -10.21
C THR A 72 0.77 -10.03 -11.07
N THR A 73 0.84 -11.36 -11.10
CA THR A 73 1.73 -12.12 -12.00
C THR A 73 1.43 -11.87 -13.48
N TRP A 74 0.26 -11.34 -13.81
CA TRP A 74 -0.14 -10.96 -15.17
C TRP A 74 0.23 -9.52 -15.54
N GLY A 75 0.89 -8.78 -14.64
CA GLY A 75 1.41 -7.44 -14.90
C GLY A 75 0.40 -6.32 -14.69
N GLU A 76 -0.78 -6.63 -14.15
CA GLU A 76 -1.77 -5.63 -13.79
C GLU A 76 -1.37 -4.95 -12.48
N THR A 77 -1.76 -3.69 -12.32
CA THR A 77 -1.63 -2.95 -11.06
C THR A 77 -2.97 -2.36 -10.71
N TYR A 78 -3.42 -2.65 -9.50
CA TYR A 78 -4.72 -2.22 -8.97
C TYR A 78 -4.50 -1.21 -7.85
N VAL A 79 -5.41 -0.23 -7.76
CA VAL A 79 -5.47 0.76 -6.68
C VAL A 79 -6.89 0.73 -6.14
N VAL A 80 -7.03 0.33 -4.88
CA VAL A 80 -8.34 0.09 -4.26
C VAL A 80 -8.41 0.86 -2.94
N PRO A 81 -9.38 1.77 -2.78
CA PRO A 81 -9.57 2.49 -1.52
C PRO A 81 -10.28 1.61 -0.48
N GLY A 82 -10.08 1.93 0.79
CA GLY A 82 -10.76 1.35 1.93
C GLY A 82 -10.02 0.14 2.51
N LYS A 83 -10.10 -0.01 3.83
CA LYS A 83 -9.49 -1.13 4.56
C LYS A 83 -10.08 -2.48 4.16
N GLU A 84 -11.37 -2.53 3.86
CA GLU A 84 -12.09 -3.74 3.42
C GLU A 84 -11.48 -4.41 2.18
N SER A 85 -10.66 -3.68 1.41
CA SER A 85 -9.90 -4.24 0.29
C SER A 85 -8.85 -5.27 0.76
N LEU A 86 -8.29 -5.11 1.95
CA LEU A 86 -7.36 -6.09 2.55
C LEU A 86 -8.07 -7.39 2.93
N ASP A 87 -9.30 -7.30 3.44
CA ASP A 87 -10.09 -8.48 3.82
C ASP A 87 -10.43 -9.32 2.57
N LYS A 88 -10.66 -8.65 1.44
CA LYS A 88 -10.88 -9.31 0.14
C LYS A 88 -9.61 -9.95 -0.39
N LEU A 89 -8.47 -9.27 -0.25
CA LEU A 89 -7.16 -9.73 -0.73
C LEU A 89 -6.48 -10.76 0.19
N TRP A 90 -7.02 -10.95 1.40
CA TRP A 90 -6.42 -11.81 2.41
C TRP A 90 -6.12 -13.20 1.88
N PHE A 91 -7.10 -13.81 1.21
CA PHE A 91 -6.96 -15.16 0.70
C PHE A 91 -5.87 -15.24 -0.38
N GLU A 92 -5.86 -14.32 -1.35
CA GLU A 92 -4.84 -14.32 -2.40
C GLU A 92 -3.43 -14.05 -1.84
N LEU A 93 -3.30 -13.19 -0.82
CA LEU A 93 -2.03 -12.91 -0.17
C LEU A 93 -1.48 -14.13 0.60
N GLN A 94 -2.36 -14.96 1.17
CA GLN A 94 -1.95 -16.17 1.90
C GLN A 94 -1.63 -17.36 1.00
N GLU A 95 -2.43 -17.57 -0.05
CA GLU A 95 -2.29 -18.70 -0.98
C GLU A 95 -1.16 -18.50 -2.00
N SER A 96 -0.68 -17.28 -2.18
CA SER A 96 0.43 -16.99 -3.09
C SER A 96 1.73 -17.61 -2.58
N VAL A 97 2.39 -18.39 -3.43
CA VAL A 97 3.67 -19.05 -3.15
C VAL A 97 4.69 -18.66 -4.22
N PRO A 98 5.78 -17.95 -3.87
CA PRO A 98 6.13 -17.48 -2.53
C PRO A 98 5.18 -16.38 -2.03
N ARG A 99 5.09 -16.19 -0.70
CA ARG A 99 4.27 -15.12 -0.12
C ARG A 99 4.73 -13.75 -0.66
N PRO A 100 3.81 -12.92 -1.17
CA PRO A 100 4.16 -11.62 -1.69
C PRO A 100 4.65 -10.71 -0.56
N PRO A 101 5.63 -9.84 -0.82
CA PRO A 101 5.99 -8.80 0.13
C PRO A 101 4.84 -7.79 0.26
N CYS A 102 4.52 -7.46 1.50
CA CYS A 102 3.50 -6.50 1.89
C CYS A 102 4.18 -5.29 2.56
N TYR A 103 3.90 -4.09 2.06
CA TYR A 103 4.52 -2.85 2.51
C TYR A 103 3.49 -1.87 3.01
N ILE A 104 3.82 -1.05 4.00
CA ILE A 104 2.96 0.04 4.44
C ILE A 104 3.70 1.38 4.37
N PHE A 105 3.05 2.36 3.75
CA PHE A 105 3.48 3.74 3.74
C PHE A 105 2.55 4.57 4.62
N VAL A 106 3.13 5.20 5.63
CA VAL A 106 2.45 6.16 6.50
C VAL A 106 3.22 7.48 6.42
N PRO A 107 2.53 8.61 6.13
CA PRO A 107 3.16 9.90 6.06
C PRO A 107 3.99 10.26 7.31
N GLU A 108 5.06 11.03 7.12
CA GLU A 108 5.91 11.45 8.23
C GLU A 108 5.10 12.34 9.18
N SER A 109 5.03 11.91 10.44
CA SER A 109 4.31 12.58 11.52
C SER A 109 4.75 12.07 12.89
N SER A 110 4.47 12.85 13.94
CA SER A 110 4.72 12.42 15.32
C SER A 110 3.92 11.17 15.73
N GLN A 111 2.81 10.89 15.05
CA GLN A 111 1.95 9.73 15.31
C GLN A 111 2.25 8.52 14.40
N ARG A 112 3.20 8.63 13.46
CA ARG A 112 3.48 7.60 12.43
C ARG A 112 3.60 6.18 12.99
N LYS A 113 4.34 6.00 14.09
CA LYS A 113 4.48 4.69 14.76
C LYS A 113 3.16 4.16 15.33
N ARG A 114 2.32 5.04 15.88
CA ARG A 114 1.02 4.66 16.44
C ARG A 114 0.02 4.32 15.35
N ILE A 115 -0.01 5.08 14.26
CA ILE A 115 -0.85 4.80 13.09
C ILE A 115 -0.45 3.46 12.48
N TYR A 116 0.86 3.22 12.32
CA TYR A 116 1.38 1.92 11.88
C TYR A 116 0.92 0.78 12.79
N GLN A 117 1.08 0.91 14.12
CA GLN A 117 0.66 -0.13 15.05
C GLN A 117 -0.85 -0.38 14.99
N ALA A 118 -1.66 0.69 14.96
CA ALA A 118 -3.11 0.58 14.84
C ALA A 118 -3.54 -0.10 13.53
N PHE A 119 -2.79 0.10 12.44
CA PHE A 119 -3.02 -0.61 11.20
C PHE A 119 -2.67 -2.09 11.33
N ILE A 120 -1.49 -2.43 11.88
CA ILE A 120 -1.04 -3.83 12.05
C ILE A 120 -1.95 -4.60 13.00
N ASP A 121 -2.36 -4.02 14.12
CA ASP A 121 -3.29 -4.67 15.06
C ASP A 121 -4.62 -5.03 14.40
N ALA A 122 -4.98 -4.30 13.35
CA ALA A 122 -6.22 -4.47 12.62
C ALA A 122 -6.03 -5.19 11.28
N ALA A 123 -4.79 -5.44 10.85
CA ALA A 123 -4.44 -6.19 9.65
C ALA A 123 -4.05 -7.61 10.08
N GLU A 124 -4.56 -8.62 9.37
CA GLU A 124 -4.25 -10.01 9.72
C GLU A 124 -2.89 -10.46 9.11
N GLN A 125 -2.26 -9.62 8.29
CA GLN A 125 -0.99 -9.88 7.60
C GLN A 125 0.16 -9.00 8.12
N ASP A 126 1.38 -9.50 7.98
CA ASP A 126 2.60 -8.75 8.26
C ASP A 126 2.88 -7.71 7.15
N PHE A 127 3.02 -6.44 7.53
CA PHE A 127 3.42 -5.36 6.62
C PHE A 127 4.73 -4.72 7.07
N GLU A 128 5.67 -4.54 6.14
CA GLU A 128 6.92 -3.82 6.40
C GLU A 128 6.71 -2.30 6.27
N LEU A 129 7.00 -1.55 7.34
CA LEU A 129 6.92 -0.09 7.32
C LEU A 129 8.01 0.52 6.42
N LEU A 130 7.58 1.17 5.34
CA LEU A 130 8.44 1.87 4.41
C LEU A 130 8.99 3.16 5.03
N ASN A 131 10.27 3.39 4.81
CA ASN A 131 11.00 4.52 5.38
C ASN A 131 11.12 5.71 4.42
N TYR A 132 11.39 6.88 4.99
CA TYR A 132 11.76 8.10 4.26
C TYR A 132 13.29 8.12 4.10
N TRP A 133 13.82 7.47 3.05
CA TRP A 133 15.23 7.56 2.68
C TRP A 133 15.35 8.03 1.24
#